data_AF-A0A7S4T2M3-F1
#
_entry.id   AF-A0A7S4T2M3-F1
#
_cell.length_a   1.000
_cell.length_b   1.000
_cell.length_c   1.000
_cell.angle_alpha   90.00
_cell.angle_beta   90.00
_cell.angle_gamma   90.00
#
_symmetry.space_group_name_H-M   'P 1'
#
loop_
_entity.id
_entity.type
_entity.pdbx_description
1 polymer ?
#
loop_
_entity_poly.entity_id
_entity_poly.type
_entity_poly.pdbx_seq_one_letter_code
_entity_poly.pdbx_strand_id
1 'polypeptide(L)'
;MSTCCAEYASEDKSMLELVFAPCSPVAGSDKNWIAASDDEIVDATVKELARLFPTEIGPGAPNGGAVLVKQTVVRVPRSVYAATPGRGKFRPSQESPIDNFVMAGDFATQKYLGSMEGAVLSGKLAAEVICDRSVGRKSRGVRDVHDSIKEQSENRREVKKPVGVRGDYPIAFGGGQQGTGGNVYHP
;
A
#
# COMPACT_ATOMS: atom_id res chain seq x y z
N MET A 1 -0.15 -17.87 20.57
CA MET A 1 -1.08 -18.37 19.53
C MET A 1 -1.47 -17.23 18.58
N SER A 2 -1.38 -17.46 17.26
CA SER A 2 -1.95 -16.52 16.29
C SER A 2 -3.47 -16.57 16.35
N THR A 3 -4.11 -15.49 16.77
CA THR A 3 -5.57 -15.36 16.77
C THR A 3 -6.12 -14.87 15.43
N CYS A 4 -5.25 -14.38 14.54
CA CYS A 4 -5.61 -13.76 13.27
C CYS A 4 -5.63 -14.75 12.10
N CYS A 5 -4.88 -15.85 12.18
CA CYS A 5 -4.78 -16.86 11.12
C CYS A 5 -4.80 -18.27 11.71
N ALA A 6 -5.95 -18.96 11.62
CA ALA A 6 -6.13 -20.29 12.19
C ALA A 6 -5.12 -21.33 11.67
N GLU A 7 -4.67 -21.21 10.42
CA GLU A 7 -3.64 -22.10 9.83
C GLU A 7 -2.29 -22.02 10.57
N TYR A 8 -1.98 -20.88 11.21
CA TYR A 8 -0.71 -20.66 11.92
C TYR A 8 -0.85 -20.79 13.44
N ALA A 9 -1.98 -21.30 13.95
CA ALA A 9 -2.12 -21.59 15.37
C ALA A 9 -1.26 -22.79 15.76
N SER A 10 -0.39 -22.60 16.75
CA SER A 10 0.47 -23.64 17.34
C SER A 10 0.67 -23.36 18.83
N GLU A 11 0.79 -24.42 19.63
CA GLU A 11 1.14 -24.33 21.06
C GLU A 11 2.67 -24.35 21.28
N ASP A 12 3.40 -24.94 20.34
CA ASP A 12 4.84 -25.21 20.38
C ASP A 12 5.67 -24.39 19.37
N LYS A 13 5.01 -23.56 18.55
CA LYS A 13 5.64 -22.73 17.52
C LYS A 13 5.13 -21.30 17.58
N SER A 14 6.01 -20.38 17.20
CA SER A 14 5.71 -18.95 17.08
C SER A 14 5.73 -18.54 15.61
N MET A 15 4.92 -17.53 15.27
CA MET A 15 4.90 -16.90 13.95
C MET A 15 5.19 -15.41 14.14
N LEU A 16 6.10 -14.89 13.32
CA LEU A 16 6.43 -13.47 13.26
C LEU A 16 5.97 -12.90 11.91
N GLU A 17 5.04 -11.96 11.95
CA GLU A 17 4.62 -11.19 10.78
C GLU A 17 5.28 -9.81 10.84
N LEU A 18 6.05 -9.47 9.80
CA LEU A 18 6.96 -8.33 9.82
C LEU A 18 6.76 -7.49 8.55
N VAL A 19 6.83 -6.17 8.71
CA VAL A 19 6.84 -5.23 7.58
C VAL A 19 8.28 -4.88 7.24
N PHE A 20 8.70 -5.20 6.01
CA PHE A 20 10.02 -4.84 5.49
C PHE A 20 9.96 -3.47 4.78
N ALA A 21 10.51 -2.44 5.40
CA ALA A 21 10.57 -1.08 4.83
C ALA A 21 11.83 -0.33 5.26
N PRO A 22 12.36 0.60 4.44
CA PRO A 22 11.94 0.92 3.08
C PRO A 22 12.37 -0.17 2.08
N CYS A 23 11.53 -0.45 1.08
CA CYS A 23 11.71 -1.60 0.17
C CYS A 23 12.18 -1.24 -1.25
N SER A 24 12.32 0.05 -1.59
CA SER A 24 12.80 0.50 -2.90
C SER A 24 13.49 1.86 -2.81
N PRO A 25 14.30 2.26 -3.81
CA PRO A 25 14.91 3.60 -3.87
C PRO A 25 13.89 4.73 -3.80
N VAL A 26 12.73 4.56 -4.45
CA VAL A 26 11.65 5.55 -4.41
C VAL A 26 11.07 5.70 -3.00
N ALA A 27 11.09 4.61 -2.22
CA ALA A 27 10.67 4.61 -0.82
C ALA A 27 11.80 4.97 0.16
N GLY A 28 13.02 5.25 -0.32
CA GLY A 28 14.17 5.63 0.50
C GLY A 28 15.11 4.50 0.91
N SER A 29 15.11 3.37 0.18
CA SER A 29 16.05 2.26 0.41
C SER A 29 17.21 2.29 -0.58
N ASP A 30 18.43 2.01 -0.13
CA ASP A 30 19.60 1.96 -1.01
C ASP A 30 19.57 0.75 -1.98
N LYS A 31 18.80 -0.29 -1.63
CA LYS A 31 18.58 -1.50 -2.44
C LYS A 31 17.13 -1.59 -2.88
N ASN A 32 16.90 -2.08 -4.09
CA ASN A 32 15.56 -2.46 -4.54
C ASN A 32 15.17 -3.84 -3.99
N TRP A 33 14.65 -3.89 -2.77
CA TRP A 33 14.19 -5.13 -2.14
C TRP A 33 12.96 -5.74 -2.82
N ILE A 34 12.15 -4.94 -3.53
CA ILE A 34 11.02 -5.49 -4.32
C ILE A 34 11.52 -6.47 -5.39
N ALA A 35 12.69 -6.20 -6.00
CA ALA A 35 13.28 -7.04 -7.02
C ALA A 35 14.22 -8.13 -6.47
N ALA A 36 14.50 -8.13 -5.16
CA ALA A 36 15.33 -9.15 -4.53
C ALA A 36 14.60 -10.50 -4.45
N SER A 37 15.38 -11.58 -4.40
CA SER A 37 14.85 -12.93 -4.16
C SER A 37 14.23 -13.06 -2.77
N ASP A 38 13.34 -14.04 -2.58
CA ASP A 38 12.74 -14.34 -1.27
C ASP A 38 13.82 -14.65 -0.23
N ASP A 39 14.81 -15.46 -0.60
CA ASP A 39 15.91 -15.88 0.28
C ASP A 39 16.73 -14.67 0.75
N GLU A 40 17.07 -13.73 -0.14
CA GLU A 40 17.79 -12.52 0.27
C GLU A 40 16.99 -11.65 1.25
N ILE A 41 15.66 -11.55 1.06
CA ILE A 41 14.77 -10.80 1.95
C ILE A 41 14.71 -11.48 3.32
N VAL A 42 14.58 -12.81 3.33
CA VAL A 42 14.52 -13.61 4.55
C VAL A 42 15.84 -13.54 5.30
N ASP A 43 16.97 -13.73 4.63
CA ASP A 43 18.29 -13.67 5.25
C ASP A 43 18.53 -12.30 5.90
N ALA A 44 18.15 -11.21 5.23
CA ALA A 44 18.21 -9.87 5.78
C ALA A 44 17.28 -9.71 7.01
N THR A 45 16.09 -10.30 6.97
CA THR A 45 15.12 -10.27 8.07
C THR A 45 15.62 -11.06 9.27
N VAL A 46 16.12 -12.28 9.07
CA VAL A 46 16.68 -13.14 10.12
C VAL A 46 17.91 -12.50 10.75
N LYS A 47 18.75 -11.82 9.97
CA LYS A 47 19.88 -11.06 10.48
C LYS A 47 19.46 -9.94 11.43
N GLU A 48 18.42 -9.17 11.09
CA GLU A 48 17.87 -8.15 12.00
C GLU A 48 17.18 -8.76 13.22
N LEU A 49 16.47 -9.88 13.06
CA LEU A 49 15.87 -10.61 14.19
C LEU A 49 16.92 -11.15 15.16
N ALA A 50 18.05 -11.66 14.67
CA ALA A 50 19.16 -12.09 15.51
C ALA A 50 19.78 -10.92 16.31
N ARG A 51 19.71 -9.70 15.78
CA ARG A 51 20.12 -8.49 16.51
C ARG A 51 19.10 -8.09 17.58
N LEU A 52 17.81 -8.24 17.31
CA LEU A 52 16.72 -7.90 18.24
C LEU A 52 16.54 -8.94 19.34
N PHE A 53 16.74 -10.22 19.03
CA PHE A 53 16.53 -11.38 19.89
C PHE A 53 17.81 -12.24 19.97
N PRO A 54 18.93 -11.69 20.46
CA PRO A 54 20.25 -12.33 20.37
C PRO A 54 20.36 -13.65 21.16
N THR A 55 19.48 -13.88 22.13
CA THR A 55 19.42 -15.11 22.94
C THR A 55 18.43 -16.13 22.41
N GLU A 56 17.67 -15.81 21.36
CA GLU A 56 16.60 -16.67 20.84
C GLU A 56 16.79 -16.98 19.36
N ILE A 57 17.39 -16.07 18.57
CA ILE A 57 17.54 -16.20 17.12
C ILE A 57 19.01 -15.97 16.73
N GLY A 58 19.54 -16.86 15.91
CA GLY A 58 20.90 -16.73 15.35
C GLY A 58 22.00 -17.35 16.22
N PRO A 59 23.27 -17.20 15.80
CA PRO A 59 24.40 -17.95 16.37
C PRO A 59 24.74 -17.61 17.82
N GLY A 60 24.23 -16.49 18.35
CA GLY A 60 24.42 -16.09 19.75
C GLY A 60 23.47 -16.80 20.72
N ALA A 61 22.45 -17.50 20.23
CA ALA A 61 21.46 -18.15 21.07
C ALA A 61 21.97 -19.49 21.64
N PRO A 62 21.71 -19.79 22.93
CA PRO A 62 22.02 -21.09 23.50
C PRO A 62 21.27 -22.21 22.76
N ASN A 63 21.93 -23.37 22.61
CA ASN A 63 21.38 -24.56 21.94
C ASN A 63 20.99 -24.36 20.46
N GLY A 64 21.57 -23.36 19.77
CA GLY A 64 21.36 -23.15 18.34
C GLY A 64 20.18 -22.25 17.97
N GLY A 65 19.43 -21.75 18.96
CA GLY A 65 18.32 -20.80 18.76
C GLY A 65 17.12 -21.37 18.02
N ALA A 66 16.19 -20.49 17.69
CA ALA A 66 14.97 -20.81 16.95
C ALA A 66 15.29 -21.14 15.47
N VAL A 67 14.57 -22.13 14.93
CA VAL A 67 14.73 -22.58 13.55
C VAL A 67 13.54 -22.11 12.71
N LEU A 68 13.83 -21.52 11.56
CA LEU A 68 12.81 -21.11 10.58
C LEU A 68 12.22 -22.36 9.90
N VAL A 69 10.94 -22.62 10.11
CA VAL A 69 10.25 -23.83 9.58
C VAL A 69 9.44 -23.58 8.32
N LYS A 70 8.94 -22.35 8.12
CA LYS A 70 8.14 -21.91 6.98
C LYS A 70 8.28 -20.41 6.84
N GLN A 71 8.32 -19.92 5.60
CA GLN A 71 8.36 -18.50 5.26
C GLN A 71 7.40 -18.17 4.14
N THR A 72 6.97 -16.91 4.06
CA THR A 72 6.21 -16.37 2.94
C THR A 72 6.53 -14.90 2.79
N VAL A 73 6.96 -14.49 1.59
CA VAL A 73 7.25 -13.08 1.28
C VAL A 73 6.12 -12.52 0.42
N VAL A 74 5.34 -11.59 0.99
CA VAL A 74 4.27 -10.89 0.28
C VAL A 74 4.77 -9.52 -0.19
N ARG A 75 4.76 -9.29 -1.50
CA ARG A 75 5.22 -8.03 -2.12
C ARG A 75 4.04 -7.16 -2.52
N VAL A 76 4.01 -5.91 -2.03
CA VAL A 76 3.00 -4.91 -2.41
C VAL A 76 3.70 -3.63 -2.89
N PRO A 77 4.14 -3.55 -4.17
CA PRO A 77 5.00 -2.45 -4.62
C PRO A 77 4.28 -1.11 -4.77
N ARG A 78 2.94 -1.13 -4.78
CA ARG A 78 2.07 0.06 -4.81
C ARG A 78 1.01 -0.04 -3.72
N SER A 79 1.44 -0.03 -2.45
CA SER A 79 0.56 -0.23 -1.29
C SER A 79 -0.32 0.99 -0.99
N VAL A 80 0.21 1.96 -0.25
CA VAL A 80 -0.43 3.25 0.05
C VAL A 80 0.29 4.35 -0.70
N TYR A 81 -0.37 5.49 -0.89
CA TYR A 81 0.29 6.65 -1.49
C TYR A 81 1.45 7.12 -0.61
N ALA A 82 2.59 7.49 -1.21
CA ALA A 82 3.70 8.08 -0.48
C ALA A 82 3.32 9.47 0.05
N ALA A 83 3.30 9.65 1.37
CA ALA A 83 2.95 10.89 2.05
C ALA A 83 4.10 11.93 2.03
N THR A 84 4.63 12.21 0.84
CA THR A 84 5.69 13.21 0.66
C THR A 84 5.18 14.63 0.94
N PRO A 85 6.07 15.58 1.31
CA PRO A 85 5.69 16.99 1.45
C PRO A 85 4.92 17.51 0.24
N GLY A 86 3.86 18.28 0.49
CA GLY A 86 2.99 18.82 -0.55
C GLY A 86 2.05 17.79 -1.21
N ARG A 87 2.06 16.50 -0.83
CA ARG A 87 1.17 15.48 -1.46
C ARG A 87 -0.32 15.76 -1.25
N GLY A 88 -0.68 16.39 -0.13
CA GLY A 88 -2.08 16.63 0.25
C GLY A 88 -2.91 17.42 -0.77
N LYS A 89 -2.27 18.22 -1.64
CA LYS A 89 -2.94 18.97 -2.70
C LYS A 89 -3.48 18.11 -3.84
N PHE A 90 -2.96 16.89 -4.01
CA PHE A 90 -3.39 15.96 -5.05
C PHE A 90 -4.50 14.99 -4.60
N ARG A 91 -4.87 15.02 -3.31
CA ARG A 91 -5.91 14.12 -2.78
C ARG A 91 -7.28 14.64 -3.24
N PRO A 92 -8.09 13.86 -3.97
CA PRO A 92 -9.39 14.30 -4.47
C PRO A 92 -10.43 14.37 -3.34
N SER A 93 -11.52 15.11 -3.54
CA SER A 93 -12.76 14.94 -2.73
C SER A 93 -13.45 13.61 -3.08
N GLN A 94 -14.38 13.16 -2.22
CA GLN A 94 -15.24 12.02 -2.57
C GLN A 94 -16.17 12.36 -3.75
N GLU A 95 -16.66 13.59 -3.78
CA GLU A 95 -17.39 14.13 -4.93
C GLU A 95 -16.44 14.46 -6.08
N SER A 96 -16.81 14.03 -7.28
CA SER A 96 -16.13 14.36 -8.53
C SER A 96 -16.97 15.33 -9.38
N PRO A 97 -16.33 16.09 -10.29
CA PRO A 97 -17.04 16.93 -11.26
C PRO A 97 -17.72 16.12 -12.39
N ILE A 98 -17.48 14.80 -12.46
CA ILE A 98 -18.11 13.91 -13.43
C ILE A 98 -19.40 13.38 -12.80
N ASP A 99 -20.51 13.56 -13.53
CA ASP A 99 -21.81 13.10 -13.05
C ASP A 99 -21.80 11.58 -12.83
N ASN A 100 -22.47 11.15 -11.76
CA ASN A 100 -22.52 9.74 -11.31
C ASN A 100 -21.14 9.08 -11.06
N PHE A 101 -20.07 9.88 -10.87
CA PHE A 101 -18.75 9.37 -10.50
C PHE A 101 -18.34 9.86 -9.10
N VAL A 102 -18.09 8.92 -8.19
CA VAL A 102 -17.75 9.15 -6.78
C VAL A 102 -16.50 8.35 -6.43
N MET A 103 -15.60 8.94 -5.64
CA MET A 103 -14.34 8.32 -5.25
C MET A 103 -14.34 7.93 -3.77
N ALA A 104 -13.79 6.76 -3.47
CA ALA A 104 -13.52 6.31 -2.12
C ALA A 104 -12.15 5.61 -2.08
N GLY A 105 -11.47 5.75 -0.95
CA GLY A 105 -10.17 5.13 -0.70
C GLY A 105 -9.34 5.99 0.24
N ASP A 106 -8.32 5.39 0.84
CA ASP A 106 -7.42 6.08 1.76
C ASP A 106 -6.71 7.31 1.12
N PHE A 107 -6.50 7.26 -0.21
CA PHE A 107 -5.95 8.33 -1.04
C PHE A 107 -6.88 9.54 -1.17
N ALA A 108 -8.20 9.37 -1.09
CA ALA A 108 -9.16 10.46 -1.13
C ALA A 108 -9.03 11.36 0.11
N THR A 109 -9.54 12.60 0.05
CA THR A 109 -9.34 13.61 1.10
C THR A 109 -10.07 13.21 2.38
N GLN A 110 -9.29 13.00 3.44
CA GLN A 110 -9.72 12.75 4.80
C GLN A 110 -8.54 12.94 5.78
N LYS A 111 -8.81 12.97 7.09
CA LYS A 111 -7.87 13.41 8.14
C LYS A 111 -6.88 12.35 8.67
N TYR A 112 -7.09 11.07 8.37
CA TYR A 112 -6.39 9.90 8.92
C TYR A 112 -5.33 9.26 7.99
N LEU A 113 -4.74 10.02 7.05
CA LEU A 113 -3.66 9.56 6.15
C LEU A 113 -4.01 8.27 5.34
N GLY A 114 -3.03 7.70 4.63
CA GLY A 114 -3.15 6.39 4.00
C GLY A 114 -3.22 5.29 5.06
N SER A 115 -4.41 4.96 5.53
CA SER A 115 -4.65 4.01 6.62
C SER A 115 -6.00 3.31 6.50
N MET A 116 -6.21 2.27 7.30
CA MET A 116 -7.51 1.58 7.42
C MET A 116 -8.63 2.54 7.84
N GLU A 117 -8.37 3.39 8.85
CA GLU A 117 -9.33 4.41 9.30
C GLU A 117 -9.61 5.43 8.19
N GLY A 118 -8.58 5.82 7.44
CA GLY A 118 -8.73 6.71 6.28
C GLY A 118 -9.59 6.11 5.17
N ALA A 119 -9.42 4.82 4.89
CA ALA A 119 -10.25 4.09 3.93
C ALA A 119 -11.72 4.02 4.38
N VAL A 120 -11.97 3.64 5.64
CA VAL A 120 -13.33 3.54 6.21
C VAL A 120 -14.01 4.91 6.22
N LEU A 121 -13.32 5.94 6.72
CA LEU A 121 -13.87 7.30 6.73
C LEU A 121 -14.15 7.79 5.31
N SER A 122 -13.24 7.57 4.37
CA SER A 122 -13.50 7.95 2.97
C SER A 122 -14.70 7.21 2.38
N GLY A 123 -14.91 5.93 2.71
CA GLY A 123 -16.08 5.18 2.28
C GLY A 123 -17.38 5.78 2.84
N LYS A 124 -17.37 6.16 4.13
CA LYS A 124 -18.50 6.84 4.77
C LYS A 124 -18.82 8.19 4.10
N LEU A 125 -17.78 8.98 3.79
CA LEU A 125 -17.94 10.27 3.10
C LEU A 125 -18.44 10.09 1.66
N ALA A 126 -18.03 9.02 0.97
CA ALA A 126 -18.52 8.72 -0.36
C ALA A 126 -20.00 8.31 -0.34
N ALA A 127 -20.40 7.51 0.65
CA ALA A 127 -21.82 7.17 0.86
C ALA A 127 -22.67 8.41 1.18
N GLU A 128 -22.15 9.36 1.97
CA GLU A 128 -22.81 10.65 2.25
C GLU A 128 -23.11 11.40 0.93
N VAL A 129 -22.14 11.50 0.02
CA VAL A 129 -22.33 12.13 -1.30
C VAL A 129 -23.42 11.43 -2.12
N ILE A 130 -23.45 10.09 -2.14
CA ILE A 130 -24.46 9.32 -2.88
C ILE A 130 -25.85 9.55 -2.30
N CYS A 131 -25.99 9.45 -0.97
CA CYS A 131 -27.26 9.67 -0.29
C CYS A 131 -27.76 11.09 -0.52
N ASP A 132 -26.90 12.11 -0.40
CA ASP A 132 -27.27 13.50 -0.61
C ASP A 132 -27.77 13.74 -2.04
N ARG A 133 -27.06 13.23 -3.05
CA ARG A 133 -27.49 13.30 -4.46
C ARG A 133 -28.85 12.63 -4.68
N SER A 134 -29.07 11.46 -4.06
CA SER A 134 -30.31 10.70 -4.23
C SER A 134 -31.56 11.41 -3.70
N VAL A 135 -31.41 12.28 -2.69
CA VAL A 135 -32.51 13.04 -2.09
C VAL A 135 -32.50 14.53 -2.46
N GLY A 136 -31.64 14.93 -3.41
CA GLY A 136 -31.50 16.33 -3.83
C GLY A 136 -30.90 17.25 -2.77
N ARG A 137 -30.18 16.72 -1.77
CA ARG A 137 -29.45 17.52 -0.78
C ARG A 137 -28.12 17.97 -1.36
N LYS A 138 -27.68 19.17 -0.97
CA LYS A 138 -26.35 19.68 -1.28
C LYS A 138 -25.29 18.86 -0.52
N SER A 139 -24.38 18.25 -1.27
CA SER A 139 -23.17 17.59 -0.77
C SER A 139 -22.10 18.61 -0.36
N ARG A 140 -20.97 18.11 0.17
CA ARG A 140 -19.82 18.96 0.53
C ARG A 140 -19.13 19.62 -0.67
N GLY A 141 -19.42 19.19 -1.89
CA GLY A 141 -18.88 19.75 -3.11
C GLY A 141 -17.55 19.13 -3.54
N VAL A 142 -17.16 19.43 -4.78
CA VAL A 142 -15.83 19.15 -5.31
C VAL A 142 -14.82 20.03 -4.57
N ARG A 143 -13.73 19.43 -4.12
CA ARG A 143 -12.61 20.19 -3.52
C ARG A 143 -11.92 21.02 -4.60
N ASP A 144 -11.64 22.28 -4.28
CA ASP A 144 -10.87 23.15 -5.15
C ASP A 144 -9.48 22.60 -5.44
N VAL A 145 -9.14 22.57 -6.72
CA VAL A 145 -7.80 22.21 -7.18
C VAL A 145 -6.84 23.32 -6.76
N HIS A 146 -5.74 22.94 -6.11
CA HIS A 146 -4.73 23.88 -5.65
C HIS A 146 -4.12 24.66 -6.83
N ASP A 147 -3.87 25.96 -6.67
CA ASP A 147 -3.43 26.85 -7.76
C ASP A 147 -2.14 26.40 -8.44
N SER A 148 -1.13 25.96 -7.68
CA SER A 148 0.06 25.32 -8.27
C SER A 148 -0.22 24.16 -9.24
N ILE A 149 -1.33 23.44 -9.12
CA ILE A 149 -1.73 22.39 -10.06
C ILE A 149 -2.39 23.00 -11.30
N LYS A 150 -3.23 24.04 -11.12
CA LYS A 150 -3.88 24.77 -12.22
C LYS A 150 -2.81 25.42 -13.11
N GLU A 151 -1.88 26.16 -12.52
CA GLU A 151 -0.76 26.80 -13.23
C GLU A 151 0.10 25.77 -13.98
N GLN A 152 0.39 24.63 -13.35
CA GLN A 152 1.12 23.53 -14.00
C GLN A 152 0.36 22.91 -15.16
N SER A 153 -0.98 22.94 -15.12
CA SER A 153 -1.84 22.45 -16.21
C SER A 153 -1.88 23.45 -17.36
N GLU A 154 -2.04 24.74 -17.07
CA GLU A 154 -2.07 25.82 -18.07
C GLU A 154 -0.74 25.97 -18.81
N ASN A 155 0.37 25.83 -18.10
CA ASN A 155 1.72 25.89 -18.68
C ASN A 155 2.10 24.62 -19.46
N ARG A 156 1.28 23.57 -19.42
CA ARG A 156 1.57 22.31 -20.09
C ARG A 156 1.18 22.43 -21.57
N ARG A 157 2.19 22.50 -22.44
CA ARG A 157 2.02 22.63 -23.90
C ARG A 157 1.30 21.45 -24.56
N GLU A 158 1.33 20.26 -23.96
CA GLU A 158 0.70 19.05 -24.50
C GLU A 158 -0.05 18.27 -23.42
N VAL A 159 -1.29 17.89 -23.74
CA VAL A 159 -2.08 16.96 -22.93
C VAL A 159 -1.45 15.58 -23.03
N LYS A 160 -0.84 15.12 -21.93
CA LYS A 160 -0.27 13.77 -21.86
C LYS A 160 -1.41 12.76 -21.93
N LYS A 161 -1.41 11.92 -22.97
CA LYS A 161 -2.40 10.84 -23.10
C LYS A 161 -2.35 9.93 -21.87
N PRO A 162 -3.51 9.39 -21.42
CA PRO A 162 -3.53 8.39 -20.36
C PRO A 162 -2.60 7.24 -20.73
N VAL A 163 -1.76 6.86 -19.79
CA VAL A 163 -0.72 5.87 -20.01
C VAL A 163 -1.29 4.44 -20.10
N GLY A 164 -2.58 4.28 -19.81
CA GLY A 164 -3.27 2.99 -19.76
C GLY A 164 -2.78 2.10 -18.63
N VAL A 165 -3.30 0.87 -18.57
CA VAL A 165 -2.72 -0.19 -17.74
C VAL A 165 -1.39 -0.60 -18.38
N ARG A 166 -0.30 -0.57 -17.62
CA ARG A 166 1.02 -1.01 -18.08
C ARG A 166 1.27 -2.44 -17.64
N GLY A 167 1.36 -3.35 -18.61
CA GLY A 167 1.74 -4.76 -18.45
C GLY A 167 0.62 -5.67 -17.95
N ASP A 168 0.88 -6.99 -18.01
CA ASP A 168 -0.10 -8.05 -17.71
C ASP A 168 0.16 -8.76 -16.37
N TYR A 169 0.80 -8.07 -15.42
CA TYR A 169 1.14 -8.61 -14.10
C TYR A 169 0.09 -8.22 -13.04
N PRO A 170 -0.08 -9.02 -11.96
CA PRO A 170 -1.08 -8.76 -10.92
C PRO A 170 -1.03 -7.34 -10.35
N ILE A 171 0.18 -6.78 -10.25
CA ILE A 171 0.32 -5.40 -9.79
C ILE A 171 -0.35 -4.41 -10.74
N ALA A 172 -0.35 -4.61 -12.05
CA ALA A 172 -0.91 -3.69 -13.06
C ALA A 172 -2.41 -3.44 -12.87
N PHE A 173 -3.14 -4.49 -12.47
CA PHE A 173 -4.59 -4.49 -12.30
C PHE A 173 -5.05 -4.25 -10.85
N GLY A 174 -4.10 -4.13 -9.90
CA GLY A 174 -4.41 -4.06 -8.47
C GLY A 174 -4.81 -5.43 -7.89
N GLY A 175 -5.29 -5.44 -6.65
CA GLY A 175 -5.59 -6.69 -5.90
C GLY A 175 -6.76 -7.54 -6.40
N GLY A 176 -7.27 -7.30 -7.62
CA GLY A 176 -8.44 -7.96 -8.19
C GLY A 176 -8.16 -9.06 -9.21
N GLN A 177 -6.91 -9.32 -9.60
CA GLN A 177 -6.59 -10.37 -10.59
C GLN A 177 -6.37 -11.73 -9.91
N GLN A 178 -7.13 -12.74 -10.33
CA GLN A 178 -6.90 -14.14 -9.99
C GLN A 178 -5.87 -14.75 -10.95
N GLY A 179 -4.71 -15.15 -10.44
CA GLY A 179 -3.63 -15.78 -11.19
C GLY A 179 -2.41 -14.89 -11.38
N THR A 180 -1.22 -15.47 -11.23
CA THR A 180 0.06 -14.84 -11.59
C THR A 180 0.26 -15.01 -13.09
N GLY A 181 0.14 -13.94 -13.88
CA GLY A 181 0.57 -13.97 -15.28
C GLY A 181 2.00 -14.53 -15.42
N GLY A 182 2.36 -15.01 -16.62
CA GLY A 182 3.58 -15.80 -16.88
C GLY A 182 4.93 -15.13 -16.56
N ASN A 183 4.94 -13.92 -16.03
CA ASN A 183 6.14 -13.26 -15.53
C ASN A 183 5.84 -12.62 -14.16
N VAL A 184 6.29 -13.31 -13.10
CA VAL A 184 6.13 -12.86 -11.70
C VAL A 184 7.08 -11.70 -11.36
N TYR A 185 8.09 -11.50 -12.21
CA TYR A 185 9.05 -10.42 -12.12
C TYR A 185 8.62 -9.29 -13.06
N HIS A 186 8.31 -8.14 -12.48
CA HIS A 186 8.24 -6.89 -13.23
C HIS A 186 9.65 -6.60 -13.79
N PRO A 187 9.82 -5.99 -14.99
CA PRO A 187 11.11 -5.43 -15.39
C PRO A 187 11.64 -4.46 -14.32
#